data_AF-A0A497M299-F1
#
_entry.id   AF-A0A497M299-F1
#
_cell.length_a   1.000
_cell.length_b   1.000
_cell.length_c   1.000
_cell.angle_alpha   90.00
_cell.angle_beta   90.00
_cell.angle_gamma   90.00
#
_symmetry.space_group_name_H-M   'P 1'
#
loop_
_entity.id
_entity.type
_entity.pdbx_description
1 polymer ?
#
loop_
_entity_poly.entity_id
_entity_poly.type
_entity_poly.pdbx_seq_one_letter_code
_entity_poly.pdbx_strand_id
1 'polypeptide(L)'
;MDSTIWLILTGIFVVVSVGLATLLIIERERSRRNRSLGEANPASIGIPFTTERTISPSLYEEAKTRLRVLDLEREILSYAIRRLYEAHAEGRITEEERDRLVEKYRVDLERIKEEIARGESIVALNELERMREEFIRIFSERFNELTKRIEQLRAITGFPQPTLQPTEERMEKSAVGEEKEEPKPQPVQKPRRRRKTQIKPPPEPEKPDVEKRVEQIVSEVEKVLKKLGQMEVEE
;
A
#
# COMPACT_ATOMS: atom_id res chain seq x y z
N MET A 1 19.17 -14.22 50.00
CA MET A 1 19.63 -14.39 48.61
C MET A 1 21.12 -14.10 48.60
N ASP A 2 21.91 -15.01 48.05
CA ASP A 2 23.35 -15.03 48.21
C ASP A 2 24.03 -13.90 47.43
N SER A 3 25.00 -13.24 48.06
CA SER A 3 25.75 -12.10 47.50
C SER A 3 26.47 -12.46 46.19
N THR A 4 26.84 -13.72 46.03
CA THR A 4 27.40 -14.31 44.82
C THR A 4 26.45 -14.29 43.62
N ILE A 5 25.14 -14.45 43.85
CA ILE A 5 24.12 -14.44 42.78
C ILE A 5 23.95 -13.02 42.23
N TRP A 6 24.02 -12.00 43.09
CA TRP A 6 23.92 -10.60 42.68
C TRP A 6 25.15 -10.14 41.87
N LEU A 7 26.34 -10.63 42.23
CA LEU A 7 27.57 -10.37 41.47
C LEU A 7 27.54 -11.00 40.07
N ILE A 8 26.95 -12.19 39.90
CA ILE A 8 26.82 -12.82 38.59
C ILE A 8 25.78 -12.08 37.73
N LEU A 9 24.64 -11.71 38.29
CA LEU A 9 23.58 -10.95 37.59
C LEU A 9 24.07 -9.58 37.11
N THR A 10 24.81 -8.85 37.94
CA THR A 10 25.38 -7.55 37.57
C THR A 10 26.45 -7.68 36.47
N GLY A 11 27.28 -8.73 36.53
CA GLY A 11 28.26 -9.02 35.48
C GLY A 11 27.60 -9.28 34.12
N ILE A 12 26.52 -10.08 34.07
CA ILE A 12 25.78 -10.37 32.84
C ILE A 12 25.15 -9.09 32.27
N PHE A 13 24.57 -8.24 33.13
CA PHE A 13 23.92 -7.01 32.70
C PHE A 13 24.89 -6.01 32.06
N VAL A 14 26.12 -5.93 32.56
CA VAL A 14 27.17 -5.08 31.98
C VAL A 14 27.57 -5.58 30.60
N VAL A 15 27.77 -6.88 30.42
CA VAL A 15 28.15 -7.47 29.11
C VAL A 15 27.04 -7.27 28.08
N VAL A 16 25.77 -7.46 28.47
CA VAL A 16 24.61 -7.25 27.59
C VAL A 16 24.45 -5.77 27.21
N SER A 17 24.65 -4.85 28.16
CA SER A 17 24.57 -3.40 27.90
C SER A 17 25.64 -2.93 26.91
N VAL A 18 26.89 -3.41 27.05
CA VAL A 18 27.98 -3.09 26.13
C VAL A 18 27.73 -3.69 24.74
N GLY A 19 27.20 -4.91 24.66
CA GLY A 19 26.78 -5.54 23.40
C GLY A 19 25.69 -4.74 22.67
N LEU A 20 24.66 -4.29 23.39
CA LEU A 20 23.60 -3.44 22.83
C LEU A 20 24.12 -2.08 22.37
N ALA A 21 25.00 -1.45 23.16
CA ALA A 21 25.57 -0.15 22.80
C ALA A 21 26.43 -0.23 21.53
N THR A 22 27.26 -1.28 21.39
CA THR A 22 28.07 -1.49 20.18
C THR A 22 27.20 -1.80 18.96
N LEU A 23 26.13 -2.58 19.12
CA LEU A 23 25.18 -2.89 18.04
C LEU A 23 24.42 -1.64 17.57
N LEU A 24 23.99 -0.77 18.49
CA LEU A 24 23.35 0.51 18.17
C LEU A 24 24.29 1.50 17.46
N ILE A 25 25.58 1.51 17.81
CA ILE A 25 26.57 2.36 17.12
C ILE A 25 26.77 1.89 15.68
N ILE A 26 26.88 0.58 15.46
CA ILE A 26 27.01 -0.02 14.12
C ILE A 26 25.77 0.26 13.27
N GLU A 27 24.56 0.10 13.84
CA GLU A 27 23.30 0.37 13.15
C GLU A 27 23.15 1.86 12.79
N ARG A 28 23.55 2.76 13.71
CA ARG A 28 23.55 4.20 13.47
C ARG A 28 24.56 4.63 12.40
N GLU A 29 25.71 3.97 12.33
CA GLU A 29 26.73 4.24 11.30
C GLU A 29 26.33 3.67 9.93
N ARG A 30 25.62 2.53 9.89
CA ARG A 30 25.05 1.96 8.66
C ARG A 30 23.92 2.84 8.12
N SER A 31 23.08 3.40 8.98
CA SER A 31 22.06 4.38 8.62
C SER A 31 22.67 5.68 8.05
N ARG A 32 23.82 6.12 8.58
CA ARG A 32 24.54 7.29 8.03
C ARG A 32 25.18 7.01 6.68
N ARG A 33 25.77 5.82 6.47
CA ARG A 33 26.31 5.41 5.15
C ARG A 33 25.22 5.29 4.08
N ASN A 34 24.03 4.81 4.45
CA ASN A 34 22.88 4.78 3.53
C ASN A 34 22.37 6.20 3.19
N ARG A 35 22.57 7.18 4.07
CA ARG A 35 22.26 8.60 3.79
C ARG A 35 23.36 9.31 2.98
N SER A 36 24.63 8.88 3.09
CA SER A 36 25.75 9.51 2.35
C SER A 36 25.93 8.99 0.93
N LEU A 37 25.35 7.84 0.58
CA LEU A 37 25.28 7.34 -0.80
C LEU A 37 24.12 7.95 -1.62
N GLY A 38 23.28 8.77 -0.98
CA GLY A 38 22.36 9.68 -1.66
C GLY A 38 23.09 10.95 -2.09
N GLU A 39 24.09 10.82 -2.95
CA GLU A 39 24.73 11.95 -3.59
C GLU A 39 23.71 12.59 -4.54
N ALA A 40 23.28 13.80 -4.18
CA ALA A 40 22.25 14.54 -4.87
C ALA A 40 22.68 14.84 -6.31
N ASN A 41 22.01 14.21 -7.28
CA ASN A 41 21.97 14.71 -8.65
C ASN A 41 21.09 15.98 -8.68
N PRO A 42 21.64 17.17 -8.98
CA PRO A 42 20.84 18.38 -9.08
C PRO A 42 20.36 18.53 -10.53
N ALA A 43 19.29 17.82 -10.92
CA ALA A 43 18.50 18.16 -12.13
C ALA A 43 17.28 17.26 -12.41
N SER A 44 16.96 16.26 -11.59
CA SER A 44 15.64 15.61 -11.69
C SER A 44 14.66 16.45 -10.87
N ILE A 45 13.73 17.14 -11.54
CA ILE A 45 12.54 17.70 -10.89
C ILE A 45 11.92 16.56 -10.09
N GLY A 46 12.04 16.65 -8.77
CA GLY A 46 11.68 15.60 -7.84
C GLY A 46 10.18 15.46 -7.82
N ILE A 47 9.64 14.63 -8.71
CA ILE A 47 8.30 14.09 -8.49
C ILE A 47 8.44 13.18 -7.26
N PRO A 48 7.77 13.48 -6.12
CA PRO A 48 8.02 12.80 -4.85
C PRO A 48 7.31 11.44 -4.79
N PHE A 49 7.39 10.64 -5.85
CA PHE A 49 6.87 9.28 -5.86
C PHE A 49 8.03 8.31 -5.64
N THR A 50 8.34 8.01 -4.38
CA THR A 50 9.16 6.86 -4.03
C THR A 50 8.39 5.60 -4.44
N THR A 51 8.93 4.83 -5.38
CA THR A 51 8.28 3.61 -5.85
C THR A 51 9.01 2.42 -5.25
N GLU A 52 8.44 1.85 -4.19
CA GLU A 52 8.88 0.57 -3.64
C GLU A 52 7.86 -0.49 -4.01
N ARG A 53 8.36 -1.63 -4.52
CA ARG A 53 7.54 -2.84 -4.68
C ARG A 53 7.38 -3.50 -3.32
N THR A 54 6.15 -3.81 -2.97
CA THR A 54 5.86 -4.58 -1.76
C THR A 54 6.04 -6.07 -2.03
N ILE A 55 5.85 -6.50 -3.28
CA ILE A 55 5.92 -7.91 -3.68
C ILE A 55 7.23 -8.23 -4.38
N SER A 56 7.94 -9.25 -3.90
CA SER A 56 9.14 -9.75 -4.58
C SER A 56 8.75 -10.54 -5.85
N PRO A 57 9.61 -10.54 -6.89
CA PRO A 57 9.34 -11.32 -8.11
C PRO A 57 9.12 -12.81 -7.83
N SER A 58 9.83 -13.37 -6.85
CA SER A 58 9.67 -14.78 -6.46
C SER A 58 8.28 -15.08 -5.89
N LEU A 59 7.76 -14.20 -5.03
CA LEU A 59 6.42 -14.34 -4.44
C LEU A 59 5.33 -14.20 -5.49
N TYR A 60 5.52 -13.32 -6.48
CA TYR A 60 4.59 -13.18 -7.60
C TYR A 60 4.49 -14.47 -8.44
N GLU A 61 5.65 -15.04 -8.82
CA GLU A 61 5.67 -16.28 -9.60
C GLU A 61 5.17 -17.49 -8.80
N GLU A 62 5.46 -17.54 -7.50
CA GLU A 62 4.90 -18.53 -6.60
C GLU A 62 3.38 -18.44 -6.54
N ALA A 63 2.83 -17.22 -6.35
CA ALA A 63 1.39 -17.00 -6.31
C ALA A 63 0.72 -17.40 -7.62
N LYS A 64 1.29 -17.04 -8.78
CA LYS A 64 0.80 -17.47 -10.10
C LYS A 64 0.78 -18.99 -10.26
N THR A 65 1.87 -19.65 -9.88
CA THR A 65 1.97 -21.11 -9.99
C THR A 65 0.96 -21.79 -9.08
N ARG A 66 0.82 -21.30 -7.84
CA ARG A 66 -0.12 -21.82 -6.86
C ARG A 66 -1.57 -21.62 -7.29
N LEU A 67 -1.92 -20.47 -7.84
CA LEU A 67 -3.25 -20.21 -8.39
C LEU A 67 -3.65 -21.25 -9.44
N ARG A 68 -2.75 -21.54 -10.41
CA ARG A 68 -3.00 -22.54 -11.44
C ARG A 68 -3.31 -23.93 -10.87
N VAL A 69 -2.61 -24.32 -9.80
CA VAL A 69 -2.85 -25.60 -9.12
C VAL A 69 -4.17 -25.58 -8.35
N LEU A 70 -4.43 -24.50 -7.60
CA LEU A 70 -5.67 -24.34 -6.82
C LEU A 70 -6.92 -24.31 -7.71
N ASP A 71 -6.86 -23.71 -8.89
CA ASP A 71 -7.97 -23.74 -9.86
C ASP A 71 -8.29 -25.17 -10.30
N LEU A 72 -7.26 -25.98 -10.56
CA LEU A 72 -7.43 -27.39 -10.90
C LEU A 72 -7.99 -28.18 -9.71
N GLU A 73 -7.50 -27.95 -8.50
CA GLU A 73 -8.04 -28.59 -7.29
C GLU A 73 -9.52 -28.23 -7.07
N ARG A 74 -9.89 -26.95 -7.28
CA ARG A 74 -11.28 -26.48 -7.23
C ARG A 74 -12.17 -27.22 -8.22
N GLU A 75 -11.68 -27.40 -9.45
CA GLU A 75 -12.39 -28.15 -10.50
C GLU A 75 -12.56 -29.62 -10.13
N ILE A 76 -11.49 -30.27 -9.65
CA ILE A 76 -11.52 -31.68 -9.21
C ILE A 76 -12.52 -31.88 -8.09
N LEU A 77 -12.53 -31.02 -7.06
CA LEU A 77 -13.49 -31.12 -5.96
C LEU A 77 -14.93 -30.86 -6.42
N SER A 78 -15.13 -29.88 -7.30
CA SER A 78 -16.45 -29.59 -7.87
C SER A 78 -16.97 -30.79 -8.68
N TYR A 79 -16.10 -31.45 -9.43
CA TYR A 79 -16.41 -32.69 -10.14
C TYR A 79 -16.71 -33.84 -9.17
N ALA A 80 -15.90 -34.01 -8.13
CA ALA A 80 -16.09 -35.06 -7.12
C ALA A 80 -17.45 -34.92 -6.43
N ILE A 81 -17.83 -33.70 -6.01
CA ILE A 81 -19.14 -33.43 -5.41
C ILE A 81 -20.27 -33.83 -6.38
N ARG A 82 -20.20 -33.43 -7.65
CA ARG A 82 -21.19 -33.83 -8.66
C ARG A 82 -21.26 -35.35 -8.81
N ARG A 83 -20.10 -36.00 -8.87
CA ARG A 83 -19.99 -37.46 -9.04
C ARG A 83 -20.59 -38.23 -7.86
N LEU A 84 -20.54 -37.69 -6.64
CA LEU A 84 -21.20 -38.28 -5.48
C LEU A 84 -22.73 -38.28 -5.62
N TYR A 85 -23.32 -37.20 -6.12
CA TYR A 85 -24.77 -37.16 -6.38
C TYR A 85 -25.17 -38.14 -7.49
N GLU A 86 -24.37 -38.27 -8.54
CA GLU A 86 -24.58 -39.27 -9.59
C GLU A 86 -24.50 -40.70 -9.04
N ALA A 87 -23.48 -41.00 -8.22
CA ALA A 87 -23.29 -42.32 -7.62
C ALA A 87 -24.45 -42.70 -6.69
N HIS A 88 -25.00 -41.74 -5.96
CA HIS A 88 -26.20 -41.94 -5.16
C HIS A 88 -27.44 -42.23 -6.03
N ALA A 89 -27.64 -41.48 -7.11
CA ALA A 89 -28.74 -41.71 -8.05
C ALA A 89 -28.65 -43.09 -8.75
N GLU A 90 -27.43 -43.58 -8.96
CA GLU A 90 -27.14 -44.93 -9.47
C GLU A 90 -27.28 -46.03 -8.38
N GLY A 91 -27.55 -45.67 -7.12
CA GLY A 91 -27.69 -46.59 -6.00
C GLY A 91 -26.37 -47.22 -5.53
N ARG A 92 -25.22 -46.65 -5.89
CA ARG A 92 -23.89 -47.18 -5.51
C ARG A 92 -23.47 -46.81 -4.09
N ILE A 93 -24.05 -45.76 -3.52
CA ILE A 93 -23.80 -45.26 -2.16
C ILE A 93 -25.11 -44.82 -1.50
N THR A 94 -25.16 -44.80 -0.17
CA THR A 94 -26.31 -44.27 0.57
C THR A 94 -26.31 -42.74 0.61
N GLU A 95 -27.45 -42.15 0.99
CA GLU A 95 -27.60 -40.71 1.20
C GLU A 95 -26.64 -40.20 2.29
N GLU A 96 -26.51 -40.93 3.39
CA GLU A 96 -25.62 -40.56 4.50
C GLU A 96 -24.14 -40.63 4.10
N GLU A 97 -23.76 -41.64 3.31
CA GLU A 97 -22.41 -41.77 2.76
C GLU A 97 -22.07 -40.61 1.83
N ARG A 98 -23.01 -40.27 0.94
CA ARG A 98 -22.90 -39.11 0.04
C ARG A 98 -22.74 -37.82 0.85
N ASP A 99 -23.63 -37.56 1.80
CA ASP A 99 -23.66 -36.30 2.54
C ASP A 99 -22.38 -36.10 3.38
N ARG A 100 -21.88 -37.18 4.00
CA ARG A 100 -20.60 -37.15 4.71
C ARG A 100 -19.42 -36.81 3.79
N LEU A 101 -19.39 -37.35 2.57
CA LEU A 101 -18.34 -37.07 1.59
C LEU A 101 -18.47 -35.67 0.98
N VAL A 102 -19.70 -35.23 0.68
CA VAL A 102 -19.98 -33.88 0.18
C VAL A 102 -19.53 -32.84 1.18
N GLU A 103 -19.84 -33.02 2.47
CA GLU A 103 -19.45 -32.06 3.51
C GLU A 103 -17.93 -31.93 3.60
N LYS A 104 -17.21 -33.06 3.57
CA LYS A 104 -15.74 -33.04 3.53
C LYS A 104 -15.22 -32.22 2.34
N TYR A 105 -15.72 -32.48 1.14
CA TYR A 105 -15.27 -31.78 -0.06
C TYR A 105 -15.71 -30.31 -0.10
N ARG A 106 -16.81 -29.94 0.55
CA ARG A 106 -17.23 -28.54 0.69
C ARG A 106 -16.25 -27.75 1.55
N VAL A 107 -15.85 -28.30 2.69
CA VAL A 107 -14.84 -27.67 3.56
C VAL A 107 -13.53 -27.47 2.81
N ASP A 108 -13.07 -28.49 2.07
CA ASP A 108 -11.86 -28.39 1.25
C ASP A 108 -12.00 -27.33 0.13
N LEU A 109 -13.17 -27.28 -0.52
CA LEU A 109 -13.47 -26.32 -1.58
C LEU A 109 -13.51 -24.88 -1.08
N GLU A 110 -14.07 -24.64 0.11
CA GLU A 110 -14.07 -23.33 0.76
C GLU A 110 -12.64 -22.87 1.07
N ARG A 111 -11.82 -23.74 1.66
CA ARG A 111 -10.39 -23.45 1.90
C ARG A 111 -9.65 -23.08 0.61
N ILE A 112 -9.87 -23.83 -0.48
CA ILE A 112 -9.25 -23.54 -1.77
C ILE A 112 -9.69 -22.19 -2.32
N LYS A 113 -10.98 -21.85 -2.23
CA LYS A 113 -11.48 -20.53 -2.67
C LYS A 113 -10.82 -19.38 -1.92
N GLU A 114 -10.63 -19.52 -0.61
CA GLU A 114 -9.92 -18.51 0.18
C GLU A 114 -8.44 -18.38 -0.23
N GLU A 115 -7.77 -19.50 -0.51
CA GLU A 115 -6.39 -19.49 -1.00
C GLU A 115 -6.28 -18.84 -2.38
N ILE A 116 -7.24 -19.09 -3.27
CA ILE A 116 -7.33 -18.42 -4.58
C ILE A 116 -7.50 -16.91 -4.38
N ALA A 117 -8.45 -16.47 -3.56
CA ALA A 117 -8.68 -15.04 -3.32
C ALA A 117 -7.42 -14.32 -2.78
N ARG A 118 -6.66 -14.98 -1.90
CA ARG A 118 -5.37 -14.47 -1.41
C ARG A 118 -4.33 -14.40 -2.52
N GLY A 119 -4.19 -15.46 -3.32
CA GLY A 119 -3.25 -15.50 -4.44
C GLY A 119 -3.55 -14.44 -5.50
N GLU A 120 -4.83 -14.26 -5.85
CA GLU A 120 -5.28 -13.21 -6.77
C GLU A 120 -4.94 -11.81 -6.26
N SER A 121 -5.11 -11.58 -4.95
CA SER A 121 -4.77 -10.29 -4.34
C SER A 121 -3.27 -9.97 -4.43
N ILE A 122 -2.40 -10.99 -4.28
CA ILE A 122 -0.95 -10.85 -4.45
C ILE A 122 -0.61 -10.50 -5.91
N VAL A 123 -1.20 -11.22 -6.87
CA VAL A 123 -0.97 -10.97 -8.30
C VAL A 123 -1.43 -9.57 -8.68
N ALA A 124 -2.65 -9.19 -8.28
CA ALA A 124 -3.22 -7.88 -8.57
C ALA A 124 -2.40 -6.74 -7.95
N LEU A 125 -1.94 -6.89 -6.70
CA LEU A 125 -1.11 -5.88 -6.06
C LEU A 125 0.21 -5.66 -6.84
N ASN A 126 0.89 -6.73 -7.24
CA ASN A 126 2.14 -6.61 -8.00
C ASN A 126 1.90 -5.94 -9.37
N GLU A 127 0.78 -6.23 -10.02
CA GLU A 127 0.42 -5.63 -11.31
C GLU A 127 0.10 -4.13 -11.18
N LEU A 128 -0.61 -3.73 -10.12
CA LEU A 128 -0.87 -2.32 -9.80
C LEU A 128 0.44 -1.57 -9.47
N GLU A 129 1.33 -2.17 -8.70
CA GLU A 129 2.63 -1.58 -8.40
C GLU A 129 3.50 -1.41 -9.65
N ARG A 130 3.51 -2.41 -10.54
CA ARG A 130 4.20 -2.35 -11.83
C ARG A 130 3.63 -1.26 -12.74
N MET A 131 2.30 -1.12 -12.82
CA MET A 131 1.66 -0.06 -13.60
C MET A 131 2.00 1.33 -13.04
N ARG A 132 1.98 1.49 -11.71
CA ARG A 132 2.38 2.73 -11.04
C ARG A 132 3.82 3.13 -11.38
N GLU A 133 4.76 2.17 -11.34
CA GLU A 133 6.16 2.40 -11.74
C GLU A 133 6.26 2.91 -13.18
N GLU A 134 5.53 2.26 -14.09
CA GLU A 134 5.55 2.61 -15.50
C GLU A 134 4.98 4.01 -15.76
N PHE A 135 3.91 4.39 -15.07
CA PHE A 135 3.40 5.76 -15.14
C PHE A 135 4.41 6.78 -14.63
N ILE A 136 5.02 6.53 -13.47
CA ILE A 136 6.03 7.44 -12.91
C ILE A 136 7.19 7.61 -13.89
N ARG A 137 7.63 6.53 -14.54
CA ARG A 137 8.67 6.55 -15.57
C ARG A 137 8.28 7.46 -16.75
N ILE A 138 7.12 7.21 -17.35
CA ILE A 138 6.62 7.99 -18.50
C ILE A 138 6.43 9.45 -18.12
N PHE A 139 5.78 9.74 -16.99
CA PHE A 139 5.59 11.12 -16.54
C PHE A 139 6.92 11.83 -16.30
N SER A 140 7.88 11.18 -15.64
CA SER A 140 9.19 11.78 -15.38
C SER A 140 9.91 12.15 -16.68
N GLU A 141 9.88 11.25 -17.67
CA GLU A 141 10.44 11.49 -19.01
C GLU A 141 9.80 12.72 -19.67
N ARG A 142 8.47 12.77 -19.69
CA ARG A 142 7.71 13.89 -20.28
C ARG A 142 7.86 15.20 -19.54
N PHE A 143 7.88 15.18 -18.20
CA PHE A 143 8.15 16.37 -17.39
C PHE A 143 9.56 16.89 -17.66
N ASN A 144 10.55 16.01 -17.82
CA ASN A 144 11.91 16.41 -18.19
C ASN A 144 11.98 17.03 -19.59
N GLU A 145 11.29 16.47 -20.58
CA GLU A 145 11.17 17.06 -21.93
C GLU A 145 10.57 18.47 -21.88
N LEU A 146 9.42 18.60 -21.20
CA LEU A 146 8.72 19.88 -21.06
C LEU A 146 9.59 20.91 -20.34
N THR A 147 10.31 20.50 -19.30
CA THR A 147 11.21 21.38 -18.54
C THR A 147 12.33 21.89 -19.42
N LYS A 148 12.97 21.01 -20.21
CA LYS A 148 14.01 21.42 -21.17
C LYS A 148 13.48 22.44 -22.17
N ARG A 149 12.26 22.25 -22.70
CA ARG A 149 11.65 23.20 -23.63
C ARG A 149 11.37 24.55 -22.97
N ILE A 150 10.87 24.56 -21.72
CA ILE A 150 10.68 25.78 -20.94
C ILE A 150 12.00 26.51 -20.73
N GLU A 151 13.07 25.80 -20.39
CA GLU A 151 14.41 26.36 -20.19
C GLU A 151 14.98 26.95 -21.48
N GLN A 152 14.82 26.26 -22.62
CA GLN A 152 15.19 26.77 -23.94
C GLN A 152 14.45 28.08 -24.25
N LEU A 153 13.13 28.12 -24.07
CA LEU A 153 12.32 29.31 -24.32
C LEU A 153 12.68 30.45 -23.37
N ARG A 154 12.95 30.17 -22.09
CA ARG A 154 13.44 31.18 -21.13
C ARG A 154 14.79 31.76 -21.53
N ALA A 155 15.71 30.92 -22.00
CA ALA A 155 17.00 31.36 -22.51
C ALA A 155 16.87 32.30 -23.73
N ILE A 156 15.92 31.99 -24.64
CA ILE A 156 15.64 32.83 -25.82
C ILE A 156 14.97 34.16 -25.41
N THR A 157 14.02 34.11 -24.47
CA THR A 157 13.20 35.26 -24.08
C THR A 157 13.84 36.14 -22.99
N GLY A 158 14.93 35.69 -22.38
CA GLY A 158 15.64 36.44 -21.33
C GLY A 158 14.90 36.47 -19.98
N PHE A 159 13.86 35.64 -19.77
CA PHE A 159 13.16 35.53 -18.49
C PHE A 159 13.88 34.51 -17.58
N PRO A 160 14.54 34.93 -16.48
CA PRO A 160 15.20 34.00 -15.57
C PRO A 160 14.21 33.12 -14.80
N GLN A 161 14.70 32.02 -14.23
CA GLN A 161 13.91 31.18 -13.31
C GLN A 161 13.29 32.04 -12.20
N PRO A 162 12.01 31.81 -11.80
CA PRO A 162 11.45 32.47 -10.64
C PRO A 162 12.29 32.09 -9.41
N THR A 163 13.00 33.07 -8.85
CA THR A 163 13.68 32.92 -7.57
C THR A 163 12.61 32.68 -6.53
N LEU A 164 12.57 31.48 -5.95
CA LEU A 164 11.78 31.19 -4.76
C LEU A 164 12.33 32.07 -3.63
N GLN A 165 11.74 33.25 -3.42
CA GLN A 165 12.02 34.05 -2.24
C GLN A 165 11.35 33.38 -1.05
N PRO A 166 12.10 33.06 0.03
CA PRO A 166 11.49 32.67 1.29
C PRO A 166 10.63 33.82 1.80
N THR A 167 9.32 33.60 1.93
CA THR A 167 8.44 34.51 2.67
C THR A 167 8.81 34.43 4.15
N GLU A 168 9.81 35.21 4.55
CA GLU A 168 9.98 35.61 5.95
C GLU A 168 9.20 36.91 6.18
N GLU A 169 8.63 37.01 7.38
CA GLU A 169 7.99 38.20 7.98
C GLU A 169 6.55 38.55 7.55
N ARG A 170 5.59 37.87 8.17
CA ARG A 170 4.44 38.57 8.77
C ARG A 170 3.91 37.86 10.01
N MET A 171 4.72 37.82 11.06
CA MET A 171 4.22 37.81 12.43
C MET A 171 4.80 39.01 13.17
N GLU A 172 3.95 39.59 14.01
CA GLU A 172 4.21 40.69 14.97
C GLU A 172 4.21 42.13 14.44
N LYS A 173 3.05 42.78 14.55
CA LYS A 173 2.75 43.70 15.66
C LYS A 173 1.38 44.34 15.47
N SER A 174 0.47 44.03 16.40
CA SER A 174 -0.38 45.01 17.07
C SER A 174 -1.11 44.28 18.20
N ALA A 175 -0.40 44.11 19.31
CA ALA A 175 -1.04 44.01 20.60
C ALA A 175 -1.43 45.43 21.05
N VAL A 176 -2.63 45.58 21.62
CA VAL A 176 -2.91 46.15 22.95
C VAL A 176 -4.38 46.56 22.99
N GLY A 177 -5.10 46.02 23.98
CA GLY A 177 -6.49 46.35 24.31
C GLY A 177 -7.12 45.31 25.23
N GLU A 178 -6.54 45.09 26.41
CA GLU A 178 -7.16 44.41 27.55
C GLU A 178 -8.24 45.29 28.20
N GLU A 179 -9.38 44.69 28.58
CA GLU A 179 -10.00 44.75 29.94
C GLU A 179 -11.28 43.87 29.96
N LYS A 180 -11.26 42.74 30.71
CA LYS A 180 -11.96 42.44 32.01
C LYS A 180 -13.51 42.53 31.92
N GLU A 181 -14.31 41.51 32.24
CA GLU A 181 -14.52 40.84 33.56
C GLU A 181 -15.15 39.42 33.46
N GLU A 182 -14.92 38.61 34.50
CA GLU A 182 -15.42 37.26 34.87
C GLU A 182 -16.85 37.27 35.54
N PRO A 183 -17.42 36.20 36.17
CA PRO A 183 -17.64 34.78 35.80
C PRO A 183 -19.04 34.15 36.23
N LYS A 184 -19.45 33.01 35.59
CA LYS A 184 -20.30 31.84 36.07
C LYS A 184 -21.75 32.05 36.62
N PRO A 185 -22.63 31.02 36.82
CA PRO A 185 -22.49 29.53 36.75
C PRO A 185 -23.62 28.75 35.97
N GLN A 186 -23.46 27.41 35.88
CA GLN A 186 -24.41 26.39 35.34
C GLN A 186 -25.61 26.13 36.29
N PRO A 187 -26.69 25.39 35.93
CA PRO A 187 -26.68 23.91 36.00
C PRO A 187 -27.63 23.09 35.06
N VAL A 188 -27.11 21.93 34.62
CA VAL A 188 -27.66 20.55 34.67
C VAL A 188 -29.14 20.27 34.24
N GLN A 189 -29.33 19.37 33.25
CA GLN A 189 -30.05 18.06 33.38
C GLN A 189 -30.02 17.17 32.09
N LYS A 190 -29.62 15.91 32.27
CA LYS A 190 -29.69 14.71 31.38
C LYS A 190 -31.06 14.00 31.56
N PRO A 191 -31.36 12.75 31.07
CA PRO A 191 -31.02 11.99 29.84
C PRO A 191 -32.25 11.26 29.21
N ARG A 192 -32.11 10.67 28.00
CA ARG A 192 -32.84 9.45 27.50
C ARG A 192 -32.39 9.20 26.04
N ARG A 193 -32.21 8.00 25.47
CA ARG A 193 -32.34 6.60 25.86
C ARG A 193 -31.69 5.78 24.71
N ARG A 194 -31.05 4.65 25.04
CA ARG A 194 -30.39 3.68 24.14
C ARG A 194 -31.24 3.25 22.93
N ARG A 195 -30.61 3.08 21.75
CA ARG A 195 -30.96 2.04 20.77
C ARG A 195 -29.69 1.40 20.19
N LYS A 196 -29.66 0.07 20.25
CA LYS A 196 -28.69 -0.83 19.61
C LYS A 196 -28.93 -0.78 18.10
N THR A 197 -27.88 -0.67 17.30
CA THR A 197 -27.93 -1.00 15.88
C THR A 197 -26.77 -1.92 15.56
N GLN A 198 -27.12 -3.02 14.91
CA GLN A 198 -26.28 -4.15 14.55
C GLN A 198 -25.13 -3.69 13.64
N ILE A 199 -23.93 -4.19 13.93
CA ILE A 199 -22.76 -4.07 13.06
C ILE A 199 -23.01 -5.03 11.89
N LYS A 200 -23.30 -4.48 10.72
CA LYS A 200 -23.17 -5.23 9.46
C LYS A 200 -21.68 -5.44 9.18
N PRO A 201 -21.24 -6.63 8.75
CA PRO A 201 -19.87 -6.81 8.28
C PRO A 201 -19.62 -5.94 7.02
N PRO A 202 -18.39 -5.45 6.79
CA PRO A 202 -18.07 -4.60 5.64
C PRO A 202 -18.32 -5.33 4.32
N PRO A 203 -18.84 -4.64 3.29
CA PRO A 203 -19.01 -5.22 1.96
C PRO A 203 -17.64 -5.50 1.32
N GLU A 204 -17.54 -6.67 0.70
CA GLU A 204 -16.41 -7.13 -0.12
C GLU A 204 -16.17 -6.14 -1.28
N PRO A 205 -14.90 -5.76 -1.60
CA PRO A 205 -14.63 -4.76 -2.62
C PRO A 205 -14.97 -5.30 -4.01
N GLU A 206 -15.91 -4.63 -4.68
CA GLU A 206 -16.28 -4.89 -6.06
C GLU A 206 -15.08 -4.62 -7.00
N LYS A 207 -14.44 -5.71 -7.45
CA LYS A 207 -13.34 -5.73 -8.43
C LYS A 207 -13.57 -4.89 -9.73
N PRO A 208 -14.79 -4.73 -10.30
CA PRO A 208 -14.94 -4.02 -11.58
C PRO A 208 -14.82 -2.49 -11.51
N ASP A 209 -14.99 -1.85 -10.35
CA ASP A 209 -14.92 -0.37 -10.27
C ASP A 209 -13.46 0.12 -10.30
N VAL A 210 -12.54 -0.60 -9.66
CA VAL A 210 -11.12 -0.23 -9.60
C VAL A 210 -10.46 -0.38 -10.97
N GLU A 211 -10.69 -1.48 -11.67
CA GLU A 211 -10.13 -1.72 -13.02
C GLU A 211 -10.61 -0.67 -14.03
N LYS A 212 -11.92 -0.34 -14.01
CA LYS A 212 -12.47 0.72 -14.88
C LYS A 212 -11.88 2.09 -14.59
N ARG A 213 -11.65 2.41 -13.31
CA ARG A 213 -11.00 3.68 -12.92
C ARG A 213 -9.56 3.72 -13.40
N VAL A 214 -8.82 2.62 -13.30
CA VAL A 214 -7.46 2.53 -13.83
C VAL A 214 -7.46 2.71 -15.34
N GLU A 215 -8.37 2.05 -16.05
CA GLU A 215 -8.51 2.18 -17.51
C GLU A 215 -8.90 3.60 -17.94
N GLN A 216 -9.80 4.25 -17.21
CA GLN A 216 -10.13 5.66 -17.43
C GLN A 216 -8.91 6.56 -17.24
N ILE A 217 -8.15 6.37 -16.16
CA ILE A 217 -6.92 7.13 -15.90
C ILE A 217 -5.93 6.91 -17.05
N VAL A 218 -5.69 5.66 -17.50
CA VAL A 218 -4.82 5.37 -18.65
C VAL A 218 -5.26 6.16 -19.87
N SER A 219 -6.56 6.15 -20.20
CA SER A 219 -7.09 6.86 -21.37
C SER A 219 -6.94 8.38 -21.28
N GLU A 220 -7.12 8.94 -20.07
CA GLU A 220 -6.92 10.37 -19.81
C GLU A 220 -5.44 10.74 -19.95
N VAL A 221 -4.53 9.90 -19.45
CA VAL A 221 -3.08 10.07 -19.59
C VAL A 221 -2.67 10.00 -21.07
N GLU A 222 -3.09 9.00 -21.82
CA GLU A 222 -2.81 8.89 -23.26
C GLU A 222 -3.30 10.11 -24.03
N LYS A 223 -4.49 10.61 -23.70
CA LYS A 223 -5.05 11.81 -24.32
C LYS A 223 -4.21 13.06 -24.02
N VAL A 224 -3.72 13.20 -22.79
CA VAL A 224 -2.84 14.31 -22.40
C VAL A 224 -1.50 14.21 -23.12
N LEU A 225 -0.90 13.02 -23.17
CA LEU A 225 0.34 12.76 -23.91
C LEU A 225 0.19 13.05 -25.40
N LYS A 226 -0.92 12.63 -26.00
CA LYS A 226 -1.22 12.90 -27.41
C LYS A 226 -1.37 14.38 -27.70
N LYS A 227 -2.06 15.13 -26.83
CA LYS A 227 -2.19 16.60 -26.94
C LYS A 227 -0.84 17.30 -26.82
N LEU A 228 0.00 16.87 -25.88
CA LEU A 228 1.36 17.41 -25.72
C LEU A 228 2.22 17.12 -26.96
N GLY A 229 2.18 15.90 -27.50
CA GLY A 229 2.90 15.55 -28.73
C GLY A 229 2.40 16.30 -29.97
N GLN A 230 1.11 16.67 -30.04
CA GLN A 230 0.59 17.52 -31.11
C GLN A 230 1.10 18.97 -31.04
N MET A 231 1.34 19.49 -29.82
CA MET A 231 1.96 20.81 -29.63
C MET A 231 3.45 20.83 -30.05
N GLU A 232 4.13 19.69 -30.11
CA GLU A 232 5.50 19.58 -30.64
C GLU A 232 5.58 19.55 -32.17
N VAL A 233 4.47 19.23 -32.87
CA VAL A 233 4.44 19.02 -34.33
C VAL A 233 3.85 20.21 -35.09
N GLU A 234 3.21 21.17 -34.41
CA GLU A 234 2.63 22.38 -35.03
C GLU A 234 3.63 23.55 -35.25
N GLU A 235 4.94 23.34 -35.15
CA GLU A 235 5.98 24.33 -35.55
C GLU A 235 6.98 23.78 -36.58
#